data_AF-A0A3N1ANQ4-F1
#
_entry.id   AF-A0A3N1ANQ4-F1
#
_cell.length_a   1.000
_cell.length_b   1.000
_cell.length_c   1.000
_cell.angle_alpha   90.00
_cell.angle_beta   90.00
_cell.angle_gamma   90.00
#
_symmetry.space_group_name_H-M   'P 1'
#
loop_
_entity.id
_entity.type
_entity.pdbx_description
1 polymer ?
#
loop_
_entity_poly.entity_id
_entity_poly.type
_entity_poly.pdbx_seq_one_letter_code
_entity_poly.pdbx_strand_id
1 'polypeptide(L)' 'MSMSILRPGDEPMHYDDGSHRWIPPDPDYDQATWDNQVREHQHQHRQSPDPPLPRYRLIRRTAAG' A
#
# COMPACT_ATOMS: atom_id res chain seq x y z
N MET A 1 12.58 -6.40 -2.08
CA MET A 1 11.39 -5.71 -2.60
C MET A 1 10.71 -5.04 -1.42
N SER A 2 10.62 -3.71 -1.40
CA SER A 2 9.92 -2.97 -0.33
C SER A 2 8.42 -3.19 -0.51
N MET A 3 7.83 -4.05 0.33
CA MET A 3 6.38 -4.14 0.46
C MET A 3 5.98 -2.91 1.27
N SER A 4 5.36 -1.90 0.65
CA SER A 4 4.76 -0.78 1.38
C SER A 4 3.82 -1.34 2.44
N ILE A 5 3.97 -0.94 3.70
CA ILE A 5 3.04 -1.35 4.76
C ILE A 5 1.69 -0.68 4.47
N LEU A 6 0.65 -1.49 4.24
CA LEU A 6 -0.72 -1.03 4.11
C LEU A 6 -1.16 -0.38 5.43
N ARG A 7 -1.32 0.94 5.46
CA ARG A 7 -1.88 1.64 6.62
C ARG A 7 -3.40 1.69 6.51
N PRO A 8 -4.12 1.83 7.64
CA PRO A 8 -5.56 2.07 7.60
C PRO A 8 -5.88 3.27 6.69
N GLY A 9 -6.75 3.07 5.70
CA GLY A 9 -7.08 4.08 4.70
C GLY A 9 -6.29 4.01 3.39
N ASP A 10 -5.22 3.20 3.31
CA ASP A 10 -4.51 2.91 2.06
C ASP A 10 -5.16 1.75 1.28
N GLU A 11 -6.12 1.04 1.87
CA GLU A 11 -6.89 -0.03 1.23
C GLU A 11 -7.48 0.39 -0.13
N PRO A 12 -8.07 1.59 -0.27
CA PRO A 12 -8.50 2.09 -1.56
C PRO A 12 -7.36 2.59 -2.47
N MET A 13 -6.09 2.45 -2.12
CA MET A 13 -4.93 2.77 -2.98
C MET A 13 -4.04 1.55 -3.26
N HIS A 14 -4.47 0.36 -2.82
CA HIS A 14 -3.77 -0.89 -3.07
C HIS A 14 -4.70 -1.98 -3.60
N TYR A 15 -4.12 -2.94 -4.29
CA TYR A 15 -4.76 -4.20 -4.67
C TYR A 15 -4.58 -5.24 -3.54
N ASP A 16 -5.34 -6.34 -3.58
CA ASP A 16 -5.24 -7.45 -2.60
C ASP A 16 -3.84 -8.07 -2.49
N ASP A 17 -3.02 -7.94 -3.53
CA ASP A 17 -1.63 -8.41 -3.54
C ASP A 17 -0.64 -7.40 -2.88
N GLY A 18 -1.15 -6.27 -2.38
CA GLY A 18 -0.37 -5.19 -1.79
C GLY A 18 0.33 -4.30 -2.81
N SER A 19 0.04 -4.44 -4.11
CA SER A 19 0.55 -3.51 -5.13
C SER A 19 -0.28 -2.23 -5.19
N HIS A 20 0.34 -1.11 -5.57
CA HIS A 20 -0.36 0.19 -5.64
C HIS A 20 -1.30 0.25 -6.83
N ARG A 21 -2.46 0.88 -6.64
CA ARG A 21 -3.35 1.27 -7.73
C ARG A 21 -3.35 2.78 -7.90
N TRP A 22 -3.22 3.22 -9.14
CA TRP A 22 -3.24 4.65 -9.51
C TRP A 22 -4.51 5.04 -10.27
N ILE A 23 -5.45 4.11 -10.40
CA ILE A 23 -6.73 4.25 -11.09
C ILE A 23 -7.82 4.10 -10.02
N PRO A 24 -8.89 4.92 -10.08
CA PRO A 24 -9.98 4.80 -9.12
C PRO A 24 -10.65 3.41 -9.20
N PRO A 25 -11.15 2.89 -8.06
CA PRO A 25 -11.87 1.61 -8.04
C PRO A 25 -13.23 1.68 -8.75
N ASP A 26 -13.82 2.88 -8.76
CA ASP A 26 -15.16 3.12 -9.25
C ASP A 26 -15.07 4.09 -10.44
N PRO A 27 -15.73 3.78 -11.58
CA PRO A 27 -15.66 4.59 -12.77
C PRO A 27 -16.39 5.94 -12.63
N ASP A 28 -17.33 6.07 -11.70
CA ASP A 28 -18.04 7.30 -11.40
C ASP A 28 -17.33 8.12 -10.30
N TYR A 29 -16.17 7.66 -9.82
CA TYR A 29 -15.37 8.38 -8.84
C TYR A 29 -14.81 9.68 -9.43
N ASP A 30 -14.90 10.78 -8.67
CA ASP A 30 -14.37 12.06 -9.10
C ASP A 30 -12.86 11.99 -9.33
N GLN A 31 -12.45 12.11 -10.59
CA GLN A 31 -11.07 11.92 -11.01
C GLN A 31 -10.10 12.93 -10.37
N ALA A 32 -10.56 14.15 -10.09
CA ALA A 32 -9.75 15.18 -9.44
C ALA A 32 -9.51 14.87 -7.95
N THR A 33 -10.54 14.39 -7.26
CA THR A 33 -10.47 13.91 -5.88
C THR A 33 -9.56 12.69 -5.78
N TRP A 34 -9.61 11.78 -6.75
CA TRP A 34 -8.71 10.63 -6.82
C TRP A 34 -7.25 11.05 -7.02
N ASP A 35 -6.98 11.92 -7.99
CA ASP A 35 -5.63 12.43 -8.26
C ASP A 35 -5.01 13.12 -7.03
N ASN A 36 -5.83 13.89 -6.30
CA ASN A 36 -5.40 14.52 -5.05
C ASN A 36 -5.05 13.50 -3.97
N GLN A 37 -5.85 12.45 -3.79
CA GLN A 37 -5.54 11.39 -2.83
C GLN A 37 -4.28 10.62 -3.22
N VAL A 38 -4.09 10.31 -4.50
CA VAL A 38 -2.87 9.69 -5.02
C VAL A 38 -1.64 10.55 -4.73
N ARG A 39 -1.73 11.86 -4.95
CA ARG A 39 -0.64 12.80 -4.64
C ARG A 39 -0.33 12.86 -3.15
N GLU A 40 -1.35 12.92 -2.31
CA GLU A 40 -1.17 12.92 -0.87
C GLU A 40 -0.52 11.62 -0.39
N HIS A 41 -1.01 10.48 -0.87
CA HIS A 41 -0.45 9.16 -0.56
C HIS A 41 1.04 9.06 -0.96
N GLN A 42 1.41 9.53 -2.15
CA GLN A 42 2.83 9.63 -2.56
C GLN A 42 3.63 10.57 -1.65
N HIS A 43 3.04 11.68 -1.22
CA HIS A 43 3.69 12.63 -0.33
C HIS A 43 3.91 12.03 1.07
N GLN A 44 2.93 11.30 1.61
CA GLN A 44 3.05 10.57 2.87
C GLN A 44 4.18 9.54 2.80
N HIS A 45 4.33 8.80 1.69
CA HIS A 45 5.46 7.89 1.48
C HIS A 45 6.82 8.59 1.42
N ARG A 46 6.88 9.80 0.83
CA ARG A 46 8.10 10.62 0.79
C ARG A 46 8.48 11.18 2.16
N GLN A 47 7.49 11.59 2.96
CA GLN A 47 7.72 12.24 4.26
C GLN A 47 7.87 11.25 5.42
N SER A 48 7.20 10.11 5.32
CA SER A 48 7.25 9.02 6.29
C SER A 48 7.63 7.75 5.53
N PRO A 49 8.94 7.57 5.22
CA PRO A 49 9.40 6.32 4.66
C PRO A 49 8.87 5.18 5.53
N ASP A 50 8.45 4.11 4.87
CA ASP A 50 7.88 2.93 5.50
C ASP A 50 8.67 2.61 6.78
N PRO A 51 8.03 2.59 7.97
CA PRO A 51 8.74 2.20 9.17
C PRO A 51 9.38 0.85 8.87
N PRO A 52 10.64 0.62 9.26
CA PRO A 52 11.32 -0.61 8.91
C PRO A 52 10.39 -1.76 9.26
N LEU A 53 10.13 -2.63 8.27
CA LEU A 53 9.22 -3.77 8.42
C LEU A 53 9.39 -4.30 9.84
N PRO A 54 8.32 -4.37 10.66
CA PRO A 54 8.45 -4.99 11.95
C PRO A 54 9.12 -6.34 11.69
N ARG A 55 10.19 -6.65 12.43
CA ARG A 55 10.94 -7.92 12.31
C ARG A 55 10.05 -9.08 12.75
N TYR A 56 8.87 -9.23 12.15
CA TYR A 56 8.06 -10.41 12.25
C TYR A 56 8.86 -11.53 11.62
N ARG A 57 9.24 -12.44 12.51
CA ARG A 57 9.98 -13.66 12.27
C ARG A 57 9.61 -14.22 10.91
N LEU A 58 10.63 -14.44 10.11
CA LEU A 58 10.64 -15.45 9.07
C LEU A 58 10.12 -16.75 9.71
N ILE A 59 8.81 -17.02 9.64
CA ILE A 59 8.29 -18.36 9.89
C ILE A 59 8.80 -19.14 8.68
N ARG A 60 10.02 -19.69 8.83
CA ARG A 60 10.47 -20.80 8.01
C ARG A 60 9.37 -21.85 8.14
N ARG A 61 8.56 -22.03 7.09
CA ARG A 61 7.89 -23.32 6.89
C ARG A 61 9.01 -24.32 6.65
N THR A 62 9.51 -24.92 7.73
CA THR A 62 10.20 -26.20 7.63
C THR A 62 9.15 -27.21 7.17
N ALA A 63 9.09 -27.43 5.87
CA ALA A 63 8.52 -28.66 5.34
C ALA A 63 9.52 -29.78 5.65
N ALA A 64 9.30 -30.45 6.78
CA ALA A 64 9.81 -31.77 7.05
C ALA A 64 8.62 -32.72 7.04
N GLY A 65 8.72 -33.81 6.28
CA GLY A 65 7.70 -34.82 6.10
C GLY A 65 7.79 -35.41 4.70
#